data_AF-A0A7S2ASS1-F1
#
_entry.id   AF-A0A7S2ASS1-F1
#
_cell.length_a   1.000
_cell.length_b   1.000
_cell.length_c   1.000
_cell.angle_alpha   90.00
_cell.angle_beta   90.00
_cell.angle_gamma   90.00
#
_symmetry.space_group_name_H-M   'P 1'
#
loop_
_entity.id
_entity.type
_entity.pdbx_description
1 polymer ?
#
loop_
_entity_poly.entity_id
_entity_poly.type
_entity_poly.pdbx_seq_one_letter_code
_entity_poly.pdbx_strand_id
1 'polypeptide(L)'
;AMVVSTQNIAGEWLINASIMQCTDAIFGRLHFTEFGDMVYLAGGSDLIGRGVGSWVKEGPVIGFQVDIYQYTLTSTKHNHLEPHRFRGIAKLPQDKDHWCGEWHFCAFQQPPRVVGSFHAHRRTNGLPLPQKVPP
;
A
#
# COMPACT_ATOMS: atom_id res chain seq x y z
N ALA A 1 22.35 -18.03 -12.04
CA ALA A 1 21.19 -17.45 -11.33
C ALA A 1 20.57 -16.39 -12.24
N MET A 2 19.28 -16.51 -12.58
CA MET A 2 18.60 -15.45 -13.34
C MET A 2 18.48 -14.22 -12.45
N VAL A 3 19.05 -13.10 -12.90
CA VAL A 3 18.78 -11.79 -12.33
C VAL A 3 17.36 -11.43 -12.73
N VAL A 4 16.38 -11.77 -11.88
CA VAL A 4 15.00 -11.34 -12.07
C VAL A 4 14.94 -9.85 -11.76
N SER A 5 14.88 -9.03 -12.83
CA SER A 5 14.90 -7.57 -12.78
C SER A 5 13.92 -7.00 -11.75
N THR A 6 14.39 -6.09 -10.90
CA THR A 6 13.59 -5.30 -9.95
C THR A 6 12.75 -4.23 -10.63
N GLN A 7 12.96 -4.00 -11.93
CA GLN A 7 12.24 -3.01 -12.74
C GLN A 7 10.73 -3.22 -12.78
N ASN A 8 10.23 -4.43 -12.48
CA ASN A 8 8.80 -4.72 -12.55
C ASN A 8 7.98 -4.05 -11.43
N ILE A 9 8.61 -3.65 -10.31
CA ILE A 9 7.91 -3.00 -9.19
C ILE A 9 8.19 -1.50 -9.09
N ALA A 10 9.37 -1.05 -9.51
CA ALA A 10 9.74 0.36 -9.44
C ALA A 10 8.76 1.26 -10.19
N GLY A 11 8.47 2.44 -9.64
CA GLY A 11 7.52 3.41 -10.17
C GLY A 11 6.32 3.66 -9.27
N GLU A 12 5.35 4.43 -9.78
CA GLU A 12 4.15 4.82 -9.05
C GLU A 12 3.00 3.83 -9.24
N TRP A 13 2.38 3.46 -8.13
CA TRP A 13 1.25 2.56 -8.04
C TRP A 13 0.13 3.22 -7.24
N LEU A 14 -1.08 3.06 -7.72
CA LEU A 14 -2.29 3.43 -7.01
C LEU A 14 -2.84 2.16 -6.36
N ILE A 15 -2.93 2.16 -5.03
CA ILE A 15 -3.31 1.00 -4.23
C ILE A 15 -4.70 1.19 -3.63
N ASN A 16 -5.48 0.12 -3.60
CA ASN A 16 -6.69 -0.06 -2.80
C ASN A 16 -6.51 -1.32 -1.95
N ALA A 17 -6.68 -1.22 -0.65
CA ALA A 17 -6.59 -2.33 0.28
C ALA A 17 -7.87 -2.47 1.10
N SER A 18 -8.28 -3.72 1.26
CA SER A 18 -9.42 -4.10 2.10
C SER A 18 -8.95 -4.43 3.52
N ILE A 19 -9.81 -4.13 4.49
CA ILE A 19 -9.60 -4.51 5.90
C ILE A 19 -10.89 -5.18 6.38
N MET A 20 -10.79 -6.43 6.83
CA MET A 20 -11.90 -7.19 7.43
C MET A 20 -13.19 -7.11 6.60
N GLN A 21 -13.10 -7.42 5.31
CA GLN A 21 -14.21 -7.37 4.33
C GLN A 21 -14.73 -5.96 3.98
N CYS A 22 -14.20 -4.90 4.59
CA CYS A 22 -14.41 -3.54 4.11
C CYS A 22 -13.53 -3.30 2.88
N THR A 23 -14.14 -3.32 1.69
CA THR A 23 -13.46 -3.02 0.42
C THR A 23 -13.07 -1.55 0.36
N ASP A 24 -11.91 -1.26 -0.22
CA ASP A 24 -11.35 0.11 -0.36
C ASP A 24 -11.21 0.87 0.97
N ALA A 25 -11.03 0.15 2.08
CA ALA A 25 -10.83 0.71 3.41
C ALA A 25 -9.60 1.65 3.46
N ILE A 26 -8.57 1.31 2.68
CA ILE A 26 -7.42 2.18 2.44
C ILE A 26 -7.24 2.32 0.93
N PHE A 27 -7.00 3.54 0.46
CA PHE A 27 -6.56 3.83 -0.89
C PHE A 27 -5.34 4.74 -0.85
N GLY A 28 -4.49 4.73 -1.86
CA GLY A 28 -3.28 5.53 -1.81
C GLY A 28 -2.39 5.49 -3.05
N ARG A 29 -1.27 6.18 -2.94
CA ARG A 29 -0.17 6.17 -3.91
C ARG A 29 1.08 5.63 -3.24
N LEU A 30 1.74 4.69 -3.89
CA LEU A 30 3.04 4.16 -3.51
C LEU A 30 4.02 4.44 -4.64
N HIS A 31 5.20 4.97 -4.33
CA HIS A 31 6.29 5.10 -5.29
C HIS A 31 7.45 4.25 -4.82
N PHE A 32 7.72 3.15 -5.53
CA PHE A 32 8.83 2.25 -5.23
C PHE A 32 10.06 2.67 -6.04
N THR A 33 11.20 2.81 -5.37
CA THR A 33 12.49 3.00 -6.05
C THR A 33 13.08 1.66 -6.44
N GLU A 34 14.06 1.64 -7.35
CA GLU A 34 14.77 0.40 -7.72
C GLU A 34 15.68 -0.13 -6.60
N PHE A 35 15.91 0.66 -5.55
CA PHE A 35 16.90 0.42 -4.50
C PHE A 35 16.32 -0.14 -3.19
N GLY A 36 15.02 -0.40 -3.13
CA GLY A 36 14.37 -0.90 -1.92
C GLY A 36 13.67 0.17 -1.08
N ASP A 37 13.65 1.43 -1.52
CA ASP A 37 12.92 2.50 -0.83
C ASP A 37 11.53 2.67 -1.40
N MET A 38 10.63 3.21 -0.58
CA MET A 38 9.27 3.54 -0.99
C MET A 38 8.83 4.85 -0.36
N VAL A 39 8.13 5.70 -1.11
CA VAL A 39 7.37 6.82 -0.56
C VAL A 39 5.89 6.51 -0.73
N TYR A 40 5.08 6.84 0.27
CA TYR A 40 3.64 6.58 0.19
C TYR A 40 2.79 7.70 0.76
N LEU A 41 1.59 7.79 0.18
CA LEU A 41 0.47 8.58 0.67
C LEU A 41 -0.77 7.68 0.63
N ALA A 42 -1.30 7.33 1.79
CA ALA A 42 -2.49 6.50 1.97
C ALA A 42 -3.58 7.30 2.68
N GLY A 43 -4.83 7.01 2.33
CA GLY A 43 -6.03 7.62 2.88
C GLY A 43 -7.12 6.58 3.06
N GLY A 44 -8.14 6.94 3.84
CA GLY A 44 -9.38 6.20 4.04
C GLY A 44 -10.39 7.15 4.68
N SER A 45 -11.59 6.66 5.00
CA SER A 45 -12.63 7.52 5.59
C SER A 45 -12.16 8.23 6.85
N ASP A 46 -11.37 7.58 7.72
CA ASP A 46 -10.79 8.17 8.94
C ASP A 46 -9.31 7.80 9.09
N LEU A 47 -8.63 7.54 7.97
CA LEU A 47 -7.26 7.04 7.95
C LEU A 47 -6.39 7.94 7.08
N ILE A 48 -5.20 8.30 7.57
CA ILE A 48 -4.18 9.00 6.79
C ILE A 48 -2.82 8.37 7.11
N GLY A 49 -2.13 7.90 6.07
CA GLY A 49 -0.73 7.49 6.14
C GLY A 49 0.09 8.34 5.19
N ARG A 50 1.23 8.86 5.64
CA ARG A 50 2.23 9.45 4.75
C ARG A 50 3.61 9.14 5.29
N GLY A 51 4.54 8.77 4.42
CA GLY A 51 5.88 8.51 4.90
C GLY A 51 6.81 7.92 3.86
N VAL A 52 7.98 7.57 4.36
CA VAL A 52 8.99 6.79 3.66
C VAL A 52 9.02 5.42 4.33
N GLY A 53 9.05 4.37 3.53
CA GLY A 53 9.20 3.00 3.95
C GLY A 53 10.23 2.30 3.09
N SER A 54 10.33 0.99 3.27
CA SER A 54 11.14 0.14 2.41
C SER A 54 10.29 -0.99 1.84
N TRP A 55 10.77 -1.55 0.74
CA TRP A 55 10.28 -2.79 0.17
C TRP A 55 11.44 -3.78 0.04
N VAL A 56 11.11 -5.05 0.15
CA VAL A 56 12.07 -6.14 0.06
C VAL A 56 11.55 -7.21 -0.89
N LYS A 57 12.49 -7.96 -1.47
CA LYS A 57 12.22 -9.08 -2.35
C LYS A 57 12.85 -10.35 -1.83
N GLU A 58 12.08 -11.41 -1.76
CA GLU A 58 12.55 -12.76 -1.46
C GLU A 58 12.05 -13.71 -2.55
N GLY A 59 12.95 -14.13 -3.44
CA GLY A 59 12.57 -14.90 -4.63
C GLY A 59 11.57 -14.13 -5.51
N PRO A 60 10.39 -14.70 -5.82
CA PRO A 60 9.35 -14.02 -6.59
C PRO A 60 8.41 -13.17 -5.72
N VAL A 61 8.62 -13.07 -4.40
CA VAL A 61 7.72 -12.38 -3.48
C VAL A 61 8.28 -11.00 -3.11
N ILE A 62 7.40 -10.01 -3.07
CA ILE A 62 7.67 -8.65 -2.62
C ILE A 62 6.87 -8.40 -1.35
N GLY A 63 7.53 -7.78 -0.37
CA GLY A 63 6.91 -7.24 0.84
C GLY A 63 7.20 -5.75 0.97
N PHE A 64 6.21 -4.97 1.36
CA PHE A 64 6.37 -3.55 1.68
C PHE A 64 5.54 -3.17 2.90
N GLN A 65 5.89 -2.06 3.54
CA GLN A 65 5.25 -1.63 4.78
C GLN A 65 4.77 -0.19 4.70
N VAL A 66 3.57 0.06 5.23
CA VAL A 66 3.00 1.39 5.41
C VAL A 66 2.55 1.57 6.86
N ASP A 67 2.77 2.76 7.40
CA ASP A 67 2.31 3.18 8.72
C ASP A 67 1.17 4.19 8.51
N ILE A 68 0.00 3.89 9.07
CA ILE A 68 -1.25 4.63 8.86
C ILE A 68 -1.76 5.10 10.21
N TYR A 69 -2.02 6.39 10.33
CA TYR A 69 -2.62 6.97 11.52
C TYR A 69 -4.13 7.07 11.35
N GLN A 70 -4.86 6.75 12.41
CA GLN A 70 -6.30 6.97 12.45
C GLN A 70 -6.57 8.38 12.99
N TYR A 71 -7.28 9.18 12.20
CA TYR A 71 -7.75 10.51 12.60
C TYR A 71 -9.22 10.62 12.21
N THR A 72 -10.05 11.19 13.06
CA THR A 72 -11.37 11.66 12.61
C THR A 72 -11.15 12.77 11.58
N LEU A 73 -11.90 12.78 10.47
CA LEU A 73 -11.72 13.77 9.36
C LEU A 73 -11.75 15.23 9.82
N THR A 74 -12.44 15.51 10.93
CA THR A 74 -12.59 16.84 11.52
C THR A 74 -11.56 17.15 12.61
N SER A 75 -10.60 16.25 12.88
CA SER A 75 -9.63 16.44 13.94
C SER A 75 -8.57 17.46 13.55
N THR A 76 -8.43 18.52 14.36
CA THR A 76 -7.29 19.43 14.31
C THR A 76 -6.14 18.98 15.23
N LYS A 77 -6.27 17.81 15.88
CA LYS A 77 -5.31 17.27 16.85
C LYS A 77 -4.93 15.83 16.52
N HIS A 78 -3.64 15.53 16.58
CA HIS A 78 -3.12 14.16 16.48
C HIS A 78 -3.36 13.42 17.80
N ASN A 79 -4.48 12.70 17.93
CA ASN A 79 -4.82 11.98 19.18
C ASN A 79 -4.20 10.58 19.25
N HIS A 80 -3.86 9.97 18.10
CA HIS A 80 -3.15 8.70 18.04
C HIS A 80 -1.65 8.96 17.87
N LEU A 81 -0.88 8.67 18.93
CA LEU A 81 0.58 8.83 18.94
C LEU A 81 1.29 7.73 18.16
N GLU A 82 0.69 6.54 18.08
CA GLU A 82 1.26 5.38 17.39
C GLU A 82 0.47 5.05 16.11
N PRO A 83 1.16 4.77 14.99
CA PRO A 83 0.52 4.37 13.76
C PRO A 83 0.07 2.90 13.79
N HIS A 84 -0.98 2.59 13.04
CA HIS A 84 -1.29 1.24 12.61
C HIS A 84 -0.37 0.83 11.47
N ARG A 85 0.39 -0.23 11.70
CA ARG A 85 1.33 -0.76 10.71
C ARG A 85 0.67 -1.84 9.86
N PHE A 86 0.80 -1.69 8.55
CA PHE A 86 0.33 -2.67 7.58
C PHE A 86 1.45 -3.10 6.64
N ARG A 87 1.34 -4.33 6.12
CA ARG A 87 2.24 -4.87 5.12
C ARG A 87 1.48 -5.44 3.93
N GLY A 88 1.86 -5.02 2.73
CA GLY A 88 1.45 -5.70 1.51
C GLY A 88 2.45 -6.77 1.16
N ILE A 89 1.96 -7.99 0.92
CA ILE A 89 2.78 -9.14 0.49
C ILE A 89 2.16 -9.74 -0.76
N ALA A 90 2.95 -9.85 -1.82
CA ALA A 90 2.48 -10.39 -3.08
C ALA A 90 3.62 -10.99 -3.90
N LYS A 91 3.28 -11.88 -4.83
CA LYS A 91 4.21 -12.25 -5.88
C LYS A 91 4.47 -11.06 -6.80
N LEU A 92 5.62 -11.04 -7.47
CA LEU A 92 5.91 -10.07 -8.52
C LEU A 92 4.75 -10.04 -9.52
N PRO A 93 4.32 -8.83 -9.93
CA PRO A 93 3.22 -8.70 -10.86
C PRO A 93 3.57 -9.40 -12.18
N GLN A 94 2.68 -10.29 -12.64
CA GLN A 94 2.78 -10.93 -13.95
C GLN A 94 2.34 -9.97 -15.06
N ASP A 95 1.33 -9.16 -14.78
CA ASP A 95 0.89 -8.01 -15.57
C ASP A 95 1.61 -6.76 -15.05
N LYS A 96 2.30 -6.03 -15.94
CA LYS A 96 3.07 -4.84 -15.55
C LYS A 96 2.20 -3.74 -14.93
N ASP A 97 0.91 -3.74 -15.23
CA ASP A 97 -0.02 -2.69 -14.85
C ASP A 97 -0.91 -3.05 -13.66
N HIS A 98 -1.01 -4.34 -13.28
CA HIS A 98 -1.86 -4.79 -12.19
C HIS A 98 -1.11 -5.66 -11.20
N TRP A 99 -1.35 -5.41 -9.92
CA TRP A 99 -0.69 -6.13 -8.85
C TRP A 99 -1.66 -6.39 -7.70
N CYS A 100 -1.70 -7.61 -7.20
CA CYS A 100 -2.58 -7.97 -6.08
C CYS A 100 -1.87 -8.90 -5.11
N GLY A 101 -2.30 -8.85 -3.86
CA GLY A 101 -1.82 -9.75 -2.84
C GLY A 101 -2.48 -9.54 -1.49
N GLU A 102 -1.82 -10.06 -0.47
CA GLU A 102 -2.32 -10.08 0.90
C GLU A 102 -1.99 -8.79 1.63
N TRP A 103 -2.95 -8.33 2.43
CA TRP A 103 -2.80 -7.17 3.29
C TRP A 103 -2.77 -7.63 4.75
N HIS A 104 -1.64 -7.36 5.41
CA HIS A 104 -1.39 -7.80 6.78
C HIS A 104 -1.44 -6.63 7.75
N PHE A 105 -2.04 -6.83 8.91
CA PHE A 105 -1.89 -5.93 10.05
C PHE A 105 -0.76 -6.43 10.97
N CYS A 106 0.13 -5.53 11.36
CA CYS A 106 1.31 -5.82 12.17
C CYS A 106 1.17 -5.15 13.55
N ALA A 107 0.40 -5.78 14.44
CA ALA A 107 0.27 -5.33 15.83
C ALA A 107 1.60 -5.48 16.59
N PHE A 108 1.86 -4.55 17.52
CA PHE A 108 3.03 -4.63 18.39
C PHE A 108 3.03 -5.93 19.19
N GLN A 109 4.19 -6.62 19.22
CA GLN A 109 4.42 -7.88 19.94
C GLN A 109 3.53 -9.07 19.52
N GLN A 110 2.83 -8.98 18.39
CA GLN A 110 2.05 -10.09 17.86
C GLN A 110 2.52 -10.46 16.45
N PRO A 111 2.35 -11.74 16.04
CA PRO A 111 2.59 -12.13 14.65
C PRO A 111 1.71 -11.32 13.69
N PRO A 112 2.22 -10.95 12.50
CA PRO A 112 1.40 -10.36 11.45
C PRO A 112 0.20 -11.23 11.11
N ARG A 113 -0.96 -10.62 10.85
CA ARG A 113 -2.19 -11.33 10.51
C ARG A 113 -2.73 -10.83 9.18
N VAL A 114 -3.15 -11.73 8.30
CA VAL A 114 -3.88 -11.34 7.09
C VAL A 114 -5.22 -10.75 7.51
N VAL A 115 -5.47 -9.51 7.11
CA VAL A 115 -6.73 -8.79 7.38
C VAL A 115 -7.53 -8.51 6.11
N GLY A 116 -6.93 -8.71 4.93
CA GLY A 116 -7.59 -8.53 3.65
C GLY A 116 -6.62 -8.72 2.49
N SER A 117 -6.97 -8.11 1.37
CA SER A 117 -6.16 -8.06 0.16
C SER A 117 -5.91 -6.62 -0.28
N PHE A 118 -4.88 -6.42 -1.09
CA PHE A 118 -4.71 -5.19 -1.85
C PHE A 118 -4.76 -5.46 -3.34
N HIS A 119 -5.21 -4.44 -4.07
CA HIS A 119 -5.16 -4.32 -5.52
C HIS A 119 -4.47 -3.01 -5.83
N ALA A 120 -3.45 -3.07 -6.67
CA ALA A 120 -2.69 -1.92 -7.11
C ALA A 120 -2.68 -1.89 -8.64
N HIS A 121 -2.77 -0.69 -9.18
CA HIS A 121 -2.60 -0.43 -10.60
C HIS A 121 -1.46 0.54 -10.81
N ARG A 122 -0.64 0.27 -11.82
CA ARG A 122 0.47 1.12 -12.18
C ARG A 122 -0.09 2.41 -12.77
N ARG A 123 0.44 3.55 -12.34
CA ARG A 123 0.07 4.81 -12.99
C ARG A 123 0.86 4.94 -14.28
N THR A 124 0.20 4.70 -15.40
CA THR A 124 0.69 5.12 -16.71
C THR A 124 0.49 6.63 -16.83
N ASN A 125 1.54 7.37 -17.21
CA ASN A 125 1.44 8.80 -17.48
C ASN A 125 0.36 9.04 -18.54
N GLY A 126 -0.85 9.46 -18.15
CA GLY A 126 -1.88 9.86 -19.11
C GLY A 126 -3.35 9.70 -18.72
N LEU A 127 -3.72 8.93 -17.68
CA LEU A 127 -5.14 8.75 -17.34
C LEU A 127 -5.60 9.73 -16.25
N PRO A 128 -6.70 10.48 -16.47
CA PRO A 128 -7.28 11.33 -15.44
C PRO A 128 -7.76 10.47 -14.27
N LEU A 129 -7.59 11.00 -13.05
CA LEU A 129 -8.08 10.37 -11.82
C LEU A 129 -9.56 9.98 -12.00
N PRO A 130 -10.00 8.81 -11.51
CA PRO A 130 -11.42 8.47 -11.50
C PRO A 130 -12.17 9.60 -10.78
N GLN A 131 -12.96 10.35 -11.55
CA GLN A 131 -13.80 11.39 -11.00
C GLN A 131 -14.91 10.71 -10.20
N LYS A 132 -15.06 11.15 -8.95
CA LYS A 132 -16.17 10.79 -8.07
C LYS A 132 -17.47 10.89 -8.87
N VAL A 133 -18.18 9.78 -9.06
CA VAL A 133 -19.53 9.80 -9.64
C VAL A 133 -20.42 10.58 -8.67
N PRO A 134 -21.04 11.70 -9.09
CA PRO A 134 -22.00 12.42 -8.25
C PRO A 134 -23.24 11.55 -7.96
N PRO A 135 -24.00 11.86 -6.90
CA PRO A 135 -24.97 10.94 -6.28
C PRO A 135 -26.08 10.46 -7.21
#